data_AF-A0A7C6GHA9-F1
#
_entry.id   AF-A0A7C6GHA9-F1
#
_cell.length_a   1.000
_cell.length_b   1.000
_cell.length_c   1.000
_cell.angle_alpha   90.00
_cell.angle_beta   90.00
_cell.angle_gamma   90.00
#
_symmetry.space_group_name_H-M   'P 1'
#
loop_
_entity.id
_entity.type
_entity.pdbx_description
1 polymer ?
#
loop_
_entity_poly.entity_id
_entity_poly.type
_entity_poly.pdbx_seq_one_letter_code
_entity_poly.pdbx_strand_id
1 'polypeptide(L)'
;METGKKIVQLVVDKDWTPETISSLGGGFFYHLSYPVEVIAPDLLAEIRAGRLPPGTELEILFRKEKVWRRVALAELDRLIDFQTFIRLEFRLLQTPPSLKEGPTNPINGYLLSYKKETRP
;
A
#
# COMPACT_ATOMS: atom_id res chain seq x y z
N MET A 1 0.44 5.29 25.52
CA MET A 1 0.71 5.60 24.10
C MET A 1 0.11 4.45 23.31
N GLU A 2 -1.06 4.65 22.72
CA GLU A 2 -1.68 3.62 21.87
C GLU A 2 -0.85 3.52 20.58
N THR A 3 0.03 2.53 20.51
CA THR A 3 0.72 2.13 19.28
C THR A 3 -0.28 1.37 18.41
N GLY A 4 -1.26 2.09 17.84
CA GLY A 4 -2.01 1.60 16.70
C GLY A 4 -1.02 1.24 15.59
N LYS A 5 -1.06 0.00 15.11
CA LYS A 5 -0.15 -0.46 14.06
C LYS A 5 -0.43 0.35 12.79
N LYS A 6 0.52 1.20 12.38
CA LYS A 6 0.38 2.03 11.17
C LYS A 6 0.50 1.16 9.93
N ILE A 7 -0.61 0.94 9.22
CA ILE A 7 -0.64 0.24 7.92
C ILE A 7 -0.57 1.29 6.82
N VAL A 8 0.31 1.10 5.83
CA VAL A 8 0.38 1.95 4.64
C VAL A 8 -0.48 1.35 3.54
N GLN A 9 -1.35 2.17 2.94
CA GLN A 9 -2.23 1.77 1.85
C GLN A 9 -1.64 2.24 0.52
N LEU A 10 -1.57 1.32 -0.44
CA LEU A 10 -1.05 1.52 -1.79
C LEU A 10 -2.22 1.35 -2.76
N VAL A 11 -2.60 2.41 -3.44
CA VAL A 11 -3.70 2.40 -4.39
C VAL A 11 -3.16 2.19 -5.79
N VAL A 12 -3.63 1.12 -6.44
CA VAL A 12 -3.33 0.82 -7.84
C VAL A 12 -4.58 1.07 -8.69
N ASP A 13 -4.38 1.70 -9.85
CA ASP A 13 -5.43 2.13 -10.77
C ASP A 13 -5.42 1.35 -12.10
N LYS A 14 -4.40 0.53 -12.35
CA LYS A 14 -4.29 -0.28 -13.55
C LYS A 14 -5.03 -1.61 -13.39
N ASP A 15 -5.93 -1.88 -14.32
CA ASP A 15 -6.80 -3.08 -14.31
C ASP A 15 -6.03 -4.40 -14.31
N TRP A 16 -4.81 -4.43 -14.86
CA TRP A 16 -3.96 -5.63 -14.92
C TRP A 16 -3.20 -5.92 -13.61
N THR A 17 -3.14 -4.96 -12.67
CA THR A 17 -2.37 -5.11 -11.44
C THR A 17 -2.94 -6.19 -10.50
N PRO A 18 -4.27 -6.27 -10.26
CA PRO A 18 -4.85 -7.35 -9.46
C PRO A 18 -4.57 -8.74 -10.03
N GLU A 19 -4.64 -8.89 -11.36
CA GLU A 19 -4.36 -10.17 -12.04
C GLU A 19 -2.90 -10.56 -11.85
N THR A 20 -1.98 -9.62 -12.05
CA THR A 20 -0.53 -9.85 -11.86
C THR A 20 -0.20 -10.25 -10.43
N ILE A 21 -0.74 -9.53 -9.44
CA ILE A 21 -0.56 -9.83 -8.02
C ILE A 21 -1.11 -11.22 -7.67
N SER A 22 -2.29 -11.56 -8.21
CA SER A 22 -2.91 -12.87 -7.98
C SER A 22 -2.11 -14.01 -8.62
N SER A 23 -1.54 -13.80 -9.81
CA SER A 23 -0.69 -14.78 -10.49
C SER A 23 0.67 -15.00 -9.82
N LEU A 24 1.25 -13.94 -9.23
CA LEU A 24 2.50 -14.07 -8.46
C LEU A 24 2.28 -14.91 -7.20
N GLY A 25 1.24 -14.60 -6.42
CA GLY A 25 0.99 -15.26 -5.15
C GLY A 25 1.84 -14.72 -3.99
N GLY A 26 1.57 -15.23 -2.79
CA GLY A 26 2.33 -14.89 -1.59
C GLY A 26 3.78 -15.40 -1.64
N GLY A 27 4.69 -14.63 -1.05
CA GLY A 27 6.13 -14.92 -0.98
C GLY A 27 6.99 -14.22 -2.03
N PHE A 28 6.38 -13.68 -3.09
CA PHE A 28 7.10 -12.97 -4.15
C PHE A 28 7.35 -11.50 -3.81
N PHE A 29 8.44 -10.96 -4.37
CA PHE A 29 8.74 -9.53 -4.31
C PHE A 29 8.08 -8.78 -5.46
N TYR A 30 7.56 -7.60 -5.16
CA TYR A 30 6.99 -6.68 -6.14
C TYR A 30 7.38 -5.25 -5.80
N HIS A 31 7.22 -4.34 -6.76
CA HIS A 31 7.49 -2.92 -6.53
C HIS A 31 6.42 -2.04 -7.16
N LEU A 32 6.13 -0.92 -6.50
CA LEU A 32 5.24 0.13 -7.00
C LEU A 32 5.92 1.48 -6.82
N SER A 33 5.69 2.38 -7.77
CA SER A 33 6.26 3.72 -7.77
C SER A 33 5.16 4.76 -7.81
N TYR A 34 5.27 5.78 -6.95
CA TYR A 34 4.27 6.84 -6.81
C TYR A 34 4.94 8.21 -6.93
N PRO A 35 4.46 9.10 -7.82
CA PRO A 35 4.85 10.50 -7.82
C PRO A 35 4.58 11.15 -6.46
N VAL A 36 5.43 12.09 -6.03
CA VAL A 36 5.28 12.70 -4.69
C VAL A 36 3.97 13.47 -4.52
N GLU A 37 3.37 13.95 -5.61
CA GLU A 37 2.12 14.72 -5.62
C GLU A 37 0.89 13.88 -5.22
N VAL A 38 0.98 12.56 -5.34
CA VAL A 38 -0.11 11.63 -5.00
C VAL A 38 0.09 10.95 -3.65
N ILE A 39 1.15 11.32 -2.91
CA ILE A 39 1.46 10.77 -1.58
C ILE A 39 0.90 11.70 -0.51
N ALA A 40 0.27 11.13 0.52
CA ALA A 40 -0.21 11.91 1.66
C ALA A 40 0.96 12.66 2.34
N PRO A 41 0.84 13.97 2.64
CA PRO A 41 1.96 14.77 3.12
C PRO A 41 2.61 14.28 4.42
N ASP A 42 1.80 13.73 5.33
CA ASP A 42 2.25 13.14 6.60
C ASP A 42 3.12 11.90 6.36
N LEU A 43 2.68 11.02 5.46
CA LEU A 43 3.45 9.84 5.06
C LEU A 43 4.74 10.23 4.31
N LEU A 44 4.66 11.19 3.39
CA LEU A 44 5.85 11.67 2.66
C LEU A 44 6.90 12.25 3.63
N ALA A 45 6.48 12.98 4.64
CA ALA A 45 7.37 13.52 5.67
C ALA A 45 8.01 12.40 6.52
N GLU A 46 7.29 11.34 6.86
CA GLU A 46 7.86 10.18 7.57
C GLU A 46 8.83 9.38 6.70
N ILE A 47 8.51 9.17 5.43
CA ILE A 47 9.38 8.53 4.44
C ILE A 47 10.72 9.27 4.35
N ARG A 48 10.69 10.58 4.12
CA ARG A 48 11.90 11.41 3.98
C ARG A 48 12.70 11.53 5.27
N ALA A 49 12.04 11.41 6.42
CA ALA A 49 12.69 11.36 7.72
C ALA A 49 13.27 9.97 8.05
N GLY A 50 13.14 8.97 7.17
CA GLY A 50 13.61 7.60 7.41
C GLY A 50 12.83 6.87 8.50
N ARG A 51 11.59 7.28 8.78
CA ARG A 51 10.75 6.76 9.88
C ARG A 51 9.79 5.65 9.45
N LEU A 52 9.93 5.15 8.21
CA LEU A 52 9.17 4.01 7.69
C LEU A 52 10.09 2.78 7.56
N PRO A 53 10.21 1.94 8.60
CA PRO A 53 11.17 0.83 8.61
C PRO A 53 10.72 -0.33 7.70
N PRO A 54 11.66 -1.18 7.23
CA PRO A 54 11.33 -2.51 6.71
C PRO A 54 10.48 -3.29 7.72
N GLY A 55 9.59 -4.15 7.23
CA GLY A 55 8.59 -4.83 8.06
C GLY A 55 7.27 -4.07 8.21
N THR A 56 7.18 -2.83 7.71
CA THR A 56 5.92 -2.06 7.74
C THR A 56 4.85 -2.79 6.92
N GLU A 57 3.66 -2.96 7.50
CA GLU A 57 2.53 -3.60 6.82
C GLU A 57 1.97 -2.70 5.72
N LEU A 58 1.76 -3.32 4.55
CA LEU A 58 1.22 -2.70 3.37
C LEU A 58 -0.12 -3.34 2.99
N GLU A 59 -1.07 -2.50 2.60
CA GLU A 59 -2.37 -2.91 2.08
C GLU A 59 -2.50 -2.39 0.63
N ILE A 60 -2.51 -3.30 -0.34
CA ILE A 60 -2.66 -2.93 -1.76
C ILE A 60 -4.14 -2.92 -2.09
N LEU A 61 -4.60 -1.79 -2.64
CA LEU A 61 -5.99 -1.48 -2.93
C LEU A 61 -6.18 -1.24 -4.42
N PHE A 62 -7.25 -1.80 -4.97
CA PHE A 62 -7.65 -1.57 -6.34
C PHE A 62 -9.06 -0.98 -6.40
N ARG A 63 -9.29 -0.01 -7.30
CA ARG A 63 -10.62 0.56 -7.52
C ARG A 63 -11.38 -0.26 -8.56
N LYS A 64 -12.48 -0.88 -8.16
CA LYS A 64 -13.44 -1.48 -9.10
C LYS A 64 -14.81 -0.85 -8.92
N GLU A 65 -15.35 -0.26 -9.99
CA GLU A 65 -16.75 0.22 -10.03
C GLU A 65 -17.13 1.13 -8.84
N LYS A 66 -16.24 2.07 -8.50
CA LYS A 66 -16.36 3.02 -7.37
C LYS A 66 -16.17 2.41 -5.97
N VAL A 67 -15.89 1.12 -5.85
CA VAL A 67 -15.55 0.44 -4.60
C VAL A 67 -14.05 0.13 -4.56
N TRP A 68 -13.40 0.45 -3.44
CA TRP A 68 -12.03 0.04 -3.18
C TRP A 68 -12.02 -1.37 -2.61
N ARG A 69 -11.23 -2.24 -3.22
CA ARG A 69 -11.04 -3.62 -2.78
C ARG A 69 -9.58 -3.85 -2.42
N ARG A 70 -9.35 -4.57 -1.34
CA ARG A 70 -8.01 -5.07 -1.02
C ARG A 70 -7.65 -6.21 -1.96
N VAL A 71 -6.50 -6.11 -2.61
CA VAL A 71 -6.00 -7.11 -3.57
C VAL A 71 -4.71 -7.78 -3.11
N ALA A 72 -4.01 -7.22 -2.12
CA ALA A 72 -2.93 -7.91 -1.42
C ALA A 72 -2.66 -7.32 -0.04
N LEU A 73 -2.07 -8.14 0.81
CA LEU A 73 -1.29 -7.71 1.96
C LEU A 73 0.18 -7.95 1.66
N ALA A 74 1.03 -7.00 2.03
CA ALA A 74 2.46 -7.09 1.83
C ALA A 74 3.23 -6.52 3.01
N GLU A 75 4.53 -6.75 2.99
CA GLU A 75 5.48 -6.24 3.96
C GLU A 75 6.54 -5.42 3.23
N LEU A 76 6.76 -4.18 3.67
CA LEU A 76 7.79 -3.31 3.12
C LEU A 76 9.17 -3.94 3.32
N ASP A 77 9.93 -4.10 2.24
CA ASP A 77 11.33 -4.51 2.30
C ASP A 77 12.24 -3.28 2.24
N ARG A 78 11.99 -2.41 1.26
CA ARG A 78 12.80 -1.22 1.01
C ARG A 78 11.98 -0.10 0.43
N LEU A 79 12.40 1.12 0.71
CA LEU A 79 11.92 2.33 0.08
C LEU A 79 13.09 3.10 -0.54
N ILE A 80 12.87 3.63 -1.74
CA ILE A 80 13.84 4.45 -2.47
C ILE A 80 13.17 5.78 -2.84
N ASP A 81 13.74 6.89 -2.39
CA ASP A 81 13.28 8.25 -2.72
C ASP A 81 14.10 8.81 -3.89
N PHE A 82 13.45 9.04 -5.03
CA PHE A 82 14.04 9.65 -6.23
C PHE A 82 13.70 11.16 -6.35
N GLN A 83 13.32 11.80 -5.26
CA GLN A 83 12.88 13.20 -5.10
C GLN A 83 11.53 13.53 -5.76
N THR A 84 11.31 13.05 -6.99
CA THR A 84 10.10 13.25 -7.79
C THR A 84 9.09 12.12 -7.64
N PHE A 85 9.55 10.92 -7.28
CA PHE A 85 8.70 9.79 -6.97
C PHE A 85 9.35 8.90 -5.90
N ILE A 86 8.53 8.12 -5.22
CA ILE A 86 8.94 7.12 -4.25
C ILE A 86 8.69 5.74 -4.83
N ARG A 87 9.69 4.86 -4.79
CA ARG A 87 9.55 3.43 -5.10
C ARG A 87 9.53 2.62 -3.82
N LEU A 88 8.50 1.81 -3.66
CA LEU A 88 8.37 0.84 -2.58
C LEU A 88 8.64 -0.55 -3.14
N GLU A 89 9.56 -1.27 -2.52
CA GLU A 89 9.84 -2.69 -2.77
C GLU A 89 9.31 -3.49 -1.59
N PHE A 90 8.52 -4.51 -1.85
CA PHE A 90 7.81 -5.23 -0.80
C PHE A 90 7.60 -6.69 -1.16
N ARG A 91 7.42 -7.50 -0.12
CA ARG A 91 7.11 -8.92 -0.22
C ARG A 91 5.61 -9.13 -0.05
N LEU A 92 4.98 -9.80 -1.02
CA LEU A 92 3.57 -10.19 -0.92
C LEU A 92 3.42 -11.22 0.20
N LEU A 93 2.50 -10.97 1.13
CA LEU A 93 2.18 -11.89 2.22
C LEU A 93 0.92 -12.71 1.89
N GLN A 94 -0.13 -12.03 1.42
CA GLN A 94 -1.40 -12.64 1.06
C GLN A 94 -1.95 -12.02 -0.22
N THR A 95 -2.47 -12.87 -1.09
CA THR A 95 -3.12 -12.52 -2.35
C THR A 95 -4.39 -13.39 -2.50
N PRO A 96 -5.33 -13.06 -3.40
CA PRO A 96 -6.41 -13.97 -3.72
C PRO A 96 -5.90 -15.36 -4.14
N PRO A 97 -6.62 -16.46 -3.80
CA PRO A 97 -7.90 -16.50 -3.09
C PRO A 97 -7.79 -16.54 -1.55
N SER A 98 -6.58 -16.61 -0.97
CA SER A 98 -6.40 -16.72 0.48
C SER A 98 -6.66 -15.41 1.24
N LEU A 99 -6.64 -14.29 0.52
CA LEU A 99 -6.98 -12.97 1.03
C LEU A 99 -8.49 -12.85 1.26
N LYS A 100 -8.90 -12.53 2.50
CA LYS A 100 -10.27 -12.10 2.78
C LYS A 100 -10.50 -10.73 2.18
N GLU A 101 -11.34 -10.66 1.14
CA GLU A 101 -11.81 -9.40 0.60
C GLU A 101 -12.67 -8.66 1.64
N GLY A 102 -12.48 -7.35 1.73
CA GLY A 102 -13.32 -6.48 2.54
C GLY A 102 -13.34 -5.08 1.94
N PRO A 103 -14.44 -4.34 2.08
CA PRO A 103 -14.46 -2.94 1.72
C PRO A 103 -13.44 -2.20 2.57
N THR A 104 -12.72 -1.30 1.93
CA THR A 104 -11.70 -0.45 2.53
C THR A 104 -11.86 0.94 1.94
N ASN A 105 -11.38 1.96 2.61
CA ASN A 105 -11.53 3.32 2.13
C ASN A 105 -10.19 4.06 2.30
N PRO A 106 -9.43 4.26 1.22
CA PRO A 106 -8.23 5.06 1.28
C PRO A 106 -8.59 6.51 1.59
N ILE A 107 -7.58 7.28 1.98
CA ILE A 107 -7.76 8.72 2.12
C ILE A 107 -8.01 9.31 0.73
N ASN A 108 -9.19 9.92 0.54
CA ASN A 108 -9.56 10.56 -0.72
C ASN A 108 -8.46 11.53 -1.19
N GLY A 109 -8.08 11.41 -2.45
CA GLY A 109 -7.12 12.31 -3.10
C GLY A 109 -5.67 11.80 -3.12
N TYR A 110 -5.33 10.75 -2.36
CA TYR A 110 -3.98 10.18 -2.34
C TYR A 110 -3.97 8.72 -2.81
N LEU A 111 -2.88 8.34 -3.49
CA LEU A 111 -2.62 6.96 -3.89
C LEU A 111 -1.70 6.21 -2.92
N LEU A 112 -1.00 6.93 -2.05
CA LEU A 112 -0.16 6.36 -1.01
C LEU A 112 -0.41 7.10 0.30
N SER A 113 -0.97 6.41 1.29
CA SER A 113 -1.37 7.04 2.56
C SER A 113 -1.38 6.05 3.72
N TYR A 114 -1.35 6.54 4.96
CA TYR A 114 -1.70 5.69 6.09
C TYR A 114 -3.18 5.29 6.04
N LYS A 115 -3.46 4.05 6.47
CA LYS A 115 -4.81 3.60 6.74
C LYS A 115 -5.37 4.43 7.88
N LYS A 116 -6.54 5.04 7.68
CA LYS A 116 -7.28 5.65 8.79
C LYS A 116 -7.72 4.56 9.75
N GLU A 117 -7.47 4.74 11.05
CA GLU A 117 -8.15 3.96 12.07
C GLU A 117 -9.66 4.25 11.96
N THR A 118 -10.41 3.30 11.42
CA THR A 118 -11.84 3.23 11.68
C THR A 118 -12.00 2.84 13.15
N ARG A 119 -12.24 3.84 14.01
CA ARG A 119 -12.81 3.54 15.33
C ARG A 119 -14.15 2.82 15.10
N PRO A 120 -14.41 1.70 15.79
CA PRO A 120 -15.71 1.05 15.78
C PRO A 120 -16.80 1.97 16.36
#